data_AF-A0A3B4H0R1-F1
#
_entry.id   AF-A0A3B4H0R1-F1
#
_cell.length_a   1.000
_cell.length_b   1.000
_cell.length_c   1.000
_cell.angle_alpha   90.00
_cell.angle_beta   90.00
_cell.angle_gamma   90.00
#
_symmetry.space_group_name_H-M   'P 1'
#
loop_
_entity.id
_entity.type
_entity.pdbx_description
1 polymer ?
#
loop_
_entity_poly.entity_id
_entity_poly.type
_entity_poly.pdbx_seq_one_letter_code
_entity_poly.pdbx_strand_id
1 'polypeptide(L)'
;VLSFLREWDRGDMRVRGRMLSTFVTQNTGKTFYELELEFAQVASLFLARLTTWMKLYMLGTFLGLQLKALGIFLDQYLMNFLEDGGVLTLLDILSHSQSKDDDKAGAIKLLLTVSKAGRKYKEIICEVKVIGECLSTSNRDETKEAASVLLESLSHGNPRYQDQVYKYLITCMTCSSPKSLQLILHTLCIIQLSDSEMTEMTGSFPVLVQQAAAAKTILLAEEDQELSRELLSLGVIQHLLHTMGNREHPDGQIQASLTL
;
A
#
# COMPACT_ATOMS: atom_id res chain seq x y z
N VAL A 1 3.48 -31.59 -16.01
CA VAL A 1 4.26 -30.35 -15.92
C VAL A 1 4.74 -29.82 -17.26
N LEU A 2 5.57 -30.55 -18.03
CA LEU A 2 6.03 -30.08 -19.35
C LEU A 2 4.88 -29.86 -20.35
N SER A 3 3.81 -30.66 -20.28
CA SER A 3 2.58 -30.45 -21.05
C SER A 3 1.88 -29.13 -20.70
N PHE A 4 1.74 -28.85 -19.40
CA PHE A 4 1.15 -27.60 -18.88
C PHE A 4 1.96 -26.39 -19.36
N LEU A 5 3.29 -26.38 -19.18
CA LEU A 5 4.12 -25.25 -19.63
C LEU A 5 4.07 -25.07 -21.17
N ARG A 6 4.06 -26.17 -21.94
CA ARG A 6 3.91 -26.11 -23.40
C ARG A 6 2.55 -25.56 -23.83
N GLU A 7 1.49 -25.93 -23.14
CA GLU A 7 0.14 -25.41 -23.38
C GLU A 7 0.07 -23.92 -23.07
N TRP A 8 0.70 -23.48 -21.97
CA TRP A 8 0.82 -22.07 -21.63
C TRP A 8 1.55 -21.27 -22.71
N ASP A 9 2.71 -21.77 -23.15
CA ASP A 9 3.57 -21.10 -24.11
C ASP A 9 2.88 -20.98 -25.48
N ARG A 10 2.13 -22.01 -25.91
CA ARG A 10 1.37 -22.02 -27.19
C ARG A 10 -0.02 -21.40 -27.10
N GLY A 11 -0.54 -21.21 -25.88
CA GLY A 11 -1.89 -20.74 -25.63
C GLY A 11 -2.07 -19.26 -25.93
N ASP A 12 -3.23 -18.91 -26.47
CA ASP A 12 -3.68 -17.53 -26.57
C ASP A 12 -4.14 -16.98 -25.20
N MET A 13 -4.60 -15.73 -25.17
CA MET A 13 -5.07 -15.09 -23.93
C MET A 13 -6.21 -15.86 -23.23
N ARG A 14 -7.08 -16.54 -24.00
CA ARG A 14 -8.23 -17.28 -23.45
C ARG A 14 -7.76 -18.61 -22.86
N VAL A 15 -6.85 -19.30 -23.54
CA VAL A 15 -6.22 -20.52 -23.03
C VAL A 15 -5.49 -20.22 -21.72
N ARG A 16 -4.62 -19.20 -21.71
CA ARG A 16 -3.89 -18.78 -20.50
C ARG A 16 -4.83 -18.37 -19.36
N GLY A 17 -5.89 -17.63 -19.68
CA GLY A 17 -6.92 -17.26 -18.69
C GLY A 17 -7.61 -18.47 -18.05
N ARG A 18 -8.00 -19.47 -18.84
CA ARG A 18 -8.59 -20.72 -18.32
C ARG A 18 -7.59 -21.49 -17.45
N MET A 19 -6.38 -21.68 -17.94
CA MET A 19 -5.32 -22.37 -17.20
C MET A 19 -5.05 -21.70 -15.85
N LEU A 20 -4.98 -20.37 -15.84
CA LEU A 20 -4.74 -19.59 -14.63
C LEU A 20 -5.94 -19.68 -13.65
N SER A 21 -7.16 -19.72 -14.17
CA SER A 21 -8.36 -19.90 -13.34
C SER A 21 -8.40 -21.27 -12.67
N THR A 22 -8.03 -22.31 -13.41
CA THR A 22 -7.87 -23.66 -12.86
C THR A 22 -6.75 -23.69 -11.83
N PHE A 23 -5.59 -23.09 -12.13
CA PHE A 23 -4.46 -23.00 -11.21
C PHE A 23 -4.84 -22.35 -9.89
N VAL A 24 -5.47 -21.17 -9.91
CA VAL A 24 -5.88 -20.45 -8.70
C VAL A 24 -6.85 -21.29 -7.86
N THR A 25 -7.86 -21.88 -8.50
CA THR A 25 -8.86 -22.70 -7.80
C THR A 25 -8.23 -23.92 -7.12
N GLN A 26 -7.25 -24.55 -7.77
CA GLN A 26 -6.63 -25.79 -7.28
C GLN A 26 -5.51 -25.57 -6.27
N ASN A 27 -4.83 -24.41 -6.30
CA ASN A 27 -3.60 -24.19 -5.55
C ASN A 27 -3.72 -23.14 -4.44
N THR A 28 -4.88 -22.50 -4.28
CA THR A 28 -5.12 -21.60 -3.15
C THR A 28 -5.00 -22.36 -1.83
N GLY A 29 -4.16 -21.86 -0.93
CA GLY A 29 -3.95 -22.44 0.41
C GLY A 29 -2.97 -23.62 0.45
N LYS A 30 -2.40 -24.03 -0.68
CA LYS A 30 -1.35 -25.06 -0.70
C LYS A 30 -0.04 -24.54 -0.12
N THR A 31 0.69 -25.44 0.50
CA THR A 31 2.07 -25.24 0.96
C THR A 31 3.05 -25.31 -0.21
N PHE A 32 4.28 -24.82 0.02
CA PHE A 32 5.38 -24.95 -0.95
C PHE A 32 5.58 -26.40 -1.44
N TYR A 33 5.59 -27.35 -0.50
CA TYR A 33 5.81 -28.76 -0.82
C TYR A 33 4.73 -29.34 -1.73
N GLU A 34 3.46 -29.05 -1.44
CA GLU A 34 2.33 -29.53 -2.27
C GLU A 34 2.38 -28.93 -3.67
N LEU A 35 2.75 -27.65 -3.78
CA LEU A 35 2.88 -26.99 -5.07
C LEU A 35 4.04 -27.58 -5.89
N GLU A 36 5.20 -27.79 -5.29
CA GLU A 36 6.33 -28.39 -6.00
C GLU A 36 6.11 -29.87 -6.33
N LEU A 37 5.34 -30.60 -5.53
CA LEU A 37 4.94 -31.97 -5.88
C LEU A 37 4.09 -31.99 -7.15
N GLU A 38 3.11 -31.09 -7.26
CA GLU A 38 2.25 -30.95 -8.44
C GLU A 38 3.03 -30.50 -9.68
N PHE A 39 3.99 -29.59 -9.47
CA PHE A 39 4.81 -29.02 -10.54
C PHE A 39 6.14 -29.76 -10.75
N ALA A 40 6.32 -30.94 -10.15
CA ALA A 40 7.55 -31.75 -10.26
C ALA A 40 8.84 -30.91 -10.11
N GLN A 41 8.90 -30.09 -9.06
CA GLN A 41 10.05 -29.26 -8.68
C GLN A 41 10.40 -28.11 -9.65
N VAL A 42 9.45 -27.68 -10.49
CA VAL A 42 9.66 -26.57 -11.43
C VAL A 42 8.54 -25.53 -11.41
N ALA A 43 7.89 -25.32 -10.26
CA ALA A 43 6.83 -24.32 -10.12
C ALA A 43 7.34 -22.89 -10.41
N SER A 44 8.60 -22.60 -10.08
CA SER A 44 9.29 -21.33 -10.40
C SER A 44 9.31 -21.01 -11.90
N LEU A 45 9.35 -22.03 -12.78
CA LEU A 45 9.29 -21.81 -14.23
C LEU A 45 7.93 -21.30 -14.69
N PHE A 46 6.86 -21.65 -13.97
CA PHE A 46 5.53 -21.12 -14.24
C PHE A 46 5.41 -19.68 -13.71
N LEU A 47 5.97 -19.41 -12.52
CA LEU A 47 6.06 -18.04 -11.99
C LEU A 47 6.76 -17.09 -12.98
N ALA A 48 7.93 -17.47 -13.52
CA ALA A 48 8.65 -16.63 -14.48
C ALA A 48 7.82 -16.31 -15.74
N ARG A 49 7.06 -17.28 -16.24
CA ARG A 49 6.14 -17.08 -17.37
C ARG A 49 4.95 -16.19 -17.02
N LEU A 50 4.41 -16.33 -15.80
CA LEU A 50 3.32 -15.49 -15.31
C LEU A 50 3.79 -14.03 -15.19
N THR A 51 4.93 -13.79 -14.56
CA THR A 51 5.53 -12.46 -14.41
C THR A 51 5.84 -11.84 -15.79
N THR A 52 6.39 -12.63 -16.71
CA THR A 52 6.63 -12.19 -18.10
C THR A 52 5.32 -11.85 -18.82
N TRP A 53 4.27 -12.65 -18.63
CA TRP A 53 2.97 -12.41 -19.24
C TRP A 53 2.34 -11.10 -18.74
N MET A 54 2.47 -10.80 -17.45
CA MET A 54 2.01 -9.54 -16.87
C MET A 54 2.72 -8.32 -17.46
N LYS A 55 4.04 -8.41 -17.70
CA LYS A 55 4.83 -7.33 -18.31
C LYS A 55 4.50 -7.07 -19.78
N LEU A 56 4.35 -8.13 -20.59
CA LEU A 56 4.25 -8.00 -22.05
C LEU A 56 2.86 -7.58 -22.55
N TYR A 57 1.79 -7.85 -21.79
CA TYR A 57 0.41 -7.59 -22.22
C TYR A 57 -0.30 -6.51 -21.39
N MET A 58 0.51 -5.72 -20.67
CA MET A 58 0.22 -4.41 -20.08
C MET A 58 -1.22 -4.23 -19.55
N LEU A 59 -1.45 -4.71 -18.32
CA LEU A 59 -2.34 -4.11 -17.31
C LEU A 59 -3.87 -4.17 -17.51
N GLY A 60 -4.41 -4.91 -18.49
CA GLY A 60 -5.86 -4.92 -18.75
C GLY A 60 -6.57 -6.28 -18.66
N THR A 61 -6.03 -7.34 -19.26
CA THR A 61 -6.74 -8.62 -19.39
C THR A 61 -6.40 -9.59 -18.28
N PHE A 62 -7.40 -9.98 -17.49
CA PHE A 62 -7.29 -10.96 -16.39
C PHE A 62 -6.37 -10.55 -15.23
N LEU A 63 -6.08 -9.25 -15.06
CA LEU A 63 -5.14 -8.76 -14.04
C LEU A 63 -5.47 -9.25 -12.62
N GLY A 64 -6.74 -9.12 -12.18
CA GLY A 64 -7.16 -9.64 -10.89
C GLY A 64 -6.93 -11.16 -10.72
N LEU A 65 -6.98 -11.95 -11.80
CA LEU A 65 -6.66 -13.38 -11.75
C LEU A 65 -5.14 -13.62 -11.70
N GLN A 66 -4.36 -12.82 -12.42
CA GLN A 66 -2.89 -12.84 -12.38
C GLN A 66 -2.37 -12.48 -10.99
N LEU A 67 -2.92 -11.45 -10.36
CA LEU A 67 -2.58 -11.05 -8.99
C LEU A 67 -2.92 -12.15 -7.96
N LYS A 68 -4.09 -12.80 -8.09
CA LYS A 68 -4.44 -13.95 -7.25
C LYS A 68 -3.47 -15.11 -7.43
N ALA A 69 -3.06 -15.41 -8.66
CA ALA A 69 -2.10 -16.46 -8.94
C ALA A 69 -0.71 -16.13 -8.37
N LEU A 70 -0.24 -14.88 -8.49
CA LEU A 70 1.01 -14.44 -7.86
C LEU A 70 0.98 -14.60 -6.34
N GLY A 71 -0.17 -14.34 -5.71
CA GLY A 71 -0.35 -14.53 -4.26
C GLY A 71 -0.07 -15.95 -3.77
N ILE A 72 -0.27 -16.97 -4.61
CA ILE A 72 0.04 -18.37 -4.28
C ILE A 72 1.55 -18.60 -4.21
N PHE A 73 2.34 -17.88 -5.01
CA PHE A 73 3.79 -18.02 -5.06
C PHE A 73 4.53 -17.16 -4.03
N LEU A 74 3.98 -16.01 -3.66
CA LEU A 74 4.80 -14.90 -3.16
C LEU A 74 5.58 -15.19 -1.87
N ASP A 75 5.00 -15.93 -0.92
CA ASP A 75 5.67 -16.25 0.34
C ASP A 75 6.88 -17.17 0.15
N GLN A 76 6.84 -18.05 -0.84
CA GLN A 76 7.79 -19.15 -0.98
C GLN A 76 8.77 -18.97 -2.15
N TYR A 77 8.41 -18.14 -3.13
CA TYR A 77 9.19 -17.87 -4.33
C TYR A 77 9.63 -16.41 -4.42
N LEU A 78 9.73 -15.74 -3.27
CA LEU A 78 10.02 -14.31 -3.19
C LEU A 78 11.27 -13.92 -3.99
N MET A 79 12.36 -14.69 -3.89
CA MET A 79 13.60 -14.40 -4.62
C MET A 79 13.40 -14.47 -6.14
N ASN A 80 12.73 -15.51 -6.65
CA ASN A 80 12.42 -15.61 -8.09
C ASN A 80 11.53 -14.45 -8.55
N PHE A 81 10.52 -14.10 -7.75
CA PHE A 81 9.64 -12.96 -8.03
C PHE A 81 10.42 -11.64 -8.12
N LEU A 82 11.41 -11.44 -7.25
CA LEU A 82 12.29 -10.27 -7.26
C LEU A 82 13.20 -10.24 -8.50
N GLU A 83 13.88 -11.36 -8.79
CA GLU A 83 14.78 -11.51 -9.94
C GLU A 83 14.04 -11.27 -11.26
N ASP A 84 12.79 -11.74 -11.34
CA ASP A 84 11.92 -11.52 -12.48
C ASP A 84 11.34 -10.09 -12.53
N GLY A 85 11.77 -9.16 -11.68
CA GLY A 85 11.29 -7.76 -11.65
C GLY A 85 9.81 -7.63 -11.28
N GLY A 86 9.31 -8.55 -10.47
CA GLY A 86 7.91 -8.59 -10.04
C GLY A 86 7.49 -7.36 -9.24
N VAL A 87 8.36 -6.83 -8.37
CA VAL A 87 8.08 -5.60 -7.60
C VAL A 87 7.83 -4.41 -8.52
N LEU A 88 8.68 -4.20 -9.52
CA LEU A 88 8.49 -3.12 -10.51
C LEU A 88 7.16 -3.29 -11.25
N THR A 89 6.81 -4.53 -11.64
CA THR A 89 5.54 -4.83 -12.31
C THR A 89 4.34 -4.46 -11.42
N LEU A 90 4.41 -4.69 -10.11
CA LEU A 90 3.36 -4.27 -9.17
C LEU A 90 3.27 -2.76 -9.02
N LEU A 91 4.41 -2.06 -8.97
CA LEU A 91 4.45 -0.60 -8.90
C LEU A 91 3.92 0.06 -10.19
N ASP A 92 4.18 -0.54 -11.35
CA ASP A 92 3.62 -0.11 -12.63
C ASP A 92 2.09 -0.24 -12.65
N ILE A 93 1.53 -1.30 -12.05
CA ILE A 93 0.05 -1.46 -11.88
C ILE A 93 -0.52 -0.29 -11.07
N LEU A 94 0.13 0.10 -9.98
CA LEU A 94 -0.35 1.19 -9.12
C LEU A 94 -0.30 2.55 -9.84
N SER A 95 0.79 2.78 -10.58
CA SER A 95 1.04 4.01 -11.32
C SER A 95 0.12 4.19 -12.52
N HIS A 96 -0.48 3.11 -13.02
CA HIS A 96 -1.33 3.17 -14.20
C HIS A 96 -2.71 3.75 -13.89
N SER A 97 -3.07 4.83 -14.60
CA SER A 97 -4.32 5.57 -14.35
C SER A 97 -5.59 4.79 -14.71
N GLN A 98 -5.50 3.83 -15.64
CA GLN A 98 -6.64 3.02 -16.09
C GLN A 98 -6.82 1.72 -15.28
N SER A 99 -5.90 1.41 -14.36
CA SER A 99 -6.02 0.21 -13.53
C SER A 99 -7.17 0.36 -12.52
N LYS A 100 -7.99 -0.68 -12.40
CA LYS A 100 -9.12 -0.70 -11.48
C LYS A 100 -8.62 -0.65 -10.04
N ASP A 101 -9.39 -0.01 -9.15
CA ASP A 101 -9.04 0.04 -7.72
C ASP A 101 -8.90 -1.37 -7.09
N ASP A 102 -9.71 -2.35 -7.52
CA ASP A 102 -9.56 -3.75 -7.08
C ASP A 102 -8.19 -4.35 -7.43
N ASP A 103 -7.69 -4.07 -8.63
CA ASP A 103 -6.39 -4.54 -9.09
C ASP A 103 -5.27 -3.81 -8.33
N LYS A 104 -5.43 -2.51 -8.07
CA LYS A 104 -4.50 -1.73 -7.24
C LYS A 104 -4.45 -2.27 -5.80
N ALA A 105 -5.59 -2.54 -5.19
CA ALA A 105 -5.67 -3.17 -3.87
C ALA A 105 -4.99 -4.54 -3.85
N GLY A 106 -5.18 -5.35 -4.88
CA GLY A 106 -4.50 -6.64 -5.05
C GLY A 106 -2.97 -6.49 -5.14
N ALA A 107 -2.48 -5.53 -5.94
CA ALA A 107 -1.06 -5.24 -6.08
C ALA A 107 -0.44 -4.72 -4.77
N ILE A 108 -1.13 -3.83 -4.05
CA ILE A 108 -0.69 -3.34 -2.72
C ILE A 108 -0.59 -4.49 -1.72
N LYS A 109 -1.56 -5.42 -1.70
CA LYS A 109 -1.51 -6.59 -0.81
C LYS A 109 -0.30 -7.47 -1.07
N LEU A 110 0.07 -7.68 -2.35
CA LEU A 110 1.29 -8.40 -2.71
C LEU A 110 2.55 -7.62 -2.29
N LEU A 111 2.62 -6.31 -2.52
CA LEU A 111 3.73 -5.48 -2.04
C LEU A 111 3.88 -5.52 -0.52
N LEU A 112 2.77 -5.58 0.22
CA LEU A 112 2.77 -5.73 1.67
C LEU A 112 3.34 -7.10 2.12
N THR A 113 3.07 -8.17 1.38
CA THR A 113 3.72 -9.47 1.63
C THR A 113 5.24 -9.37 1.42
N VAL A 114 5.67 -8.70 0.35
CA VAL A 114 7.11 -8.44 0.09
C VAL A 114 7.72 -7.60 1.21
N SER A 115 7.07 -6.53 1.67
CA SER A 115 7.60 -5.64 2.72
C SER A 115 7.77 -6.35 4.07
N LYS A 116 6.88 -7.31 4.38
CA LYS A 116 6.92 -8.11 5.61
C LYS A 116 8.08 -9.10 5.66
N ALA A 117 8.69 -9.45 4.53
CA ALA A 117 9.82 -10.37 4.49
C ALA A 117 11.13 -9.79 5.08
N GLY A 118 11.17 -8.48 5.37
CA GLY A 118 12.28 -7.83 6.09
C GLY A 118 12.82 -6.57 5.41
N ARG A 119 13.71 -5.85 6.11
CA ARG A 119 14.21 -4.53 5.67
C ARG A 119 14.69 -4.52 4.23
N LYS A 120 15.54 -5.46 3.82
CA LYS A 120 16.08 -5.53 2.44
C LYS A 120 15.00 -5.52 1.35
N TYR A 121 13.83 -6.11 1.63
CA TYR A 121 12.72 -6.16 0.68
C TYR A 121 11.91 -4.86 0.67
N LYS A 122 11.76 -4.22 1.84
CA LYS A 122 11.18 -2.86 1.95
C LYS A 122 11.95 -1.86 1.11
N GLU A 123 13.28 -1.93 1.14
CA GLU A 123 14.15 -1.04 0.36
C GLU A 123 14.03 -1.25 -1.15
N ILE A 124 13.53 -2.41 -1.61
CA ILE A 124 13.26 -2.65 -3.04
C ILE A 124 11.93 -1.99 -3.45
N ILE A 125 10.99 -1.88 -2.51
CA ILE A 125 9.71 -1.16 -2.69
C ILE A 125 10.00 0.34 -2.51
N CYS A 126 10.66 0.93 -3.50
CA CYS A 126 11.24 2.28 -3.46
C CYS A 126 10.31 3.44 -3.88
N GLU A 127 9.00 3.24 -3.95
CA GLU A 127 8.08 4.18 -4.60
C GLU A 127 6.98 4.69 -3.66
N VAL A 128 7.40 5.39 -2.60
CA VAL A 128 6.49 6.01 -1.60
C VAL A 128 5.41 6.87 -2.27
N LYS A 129 5.78 7.61 -3.32
CA LYS A 129 4.87 8.50 -4.04
C LYS A 129 3.72 7.73 -4.70
N VAL A 130 4.03 6.67 -5.44
CA VAL A 130 3.03 5.85 -6.14
C VAL A 130 2.03 5.23 -5.17
N ILE A 131 2.53 4.71 -4.04
CA ILE A 131 1.70 4.11 -2.99
C ILE A 131 0.84 5.19 -2.32
N GLY A 132 1.45 6.34 -2.03
CA GLY A 132 0.78 7.48 -1.44
C GLY A 132 -0.28 8.13 -2.33
N GLU A 133 -0.09 8.14 -3.64
CA GLU A 133 -1.10 8.55 -4.60
C GLU A 133 -2.35 7.67 -4.45
N CYS A 134 -2.19 6.34 -4.35
CA CYS A 134 -3.32 5.42 -4.11
C CYS A 134 -4.08 5.75 -2.80
N LEU A 135 -3.37 6.11 -1.73
CA LEU A 135 -3.97 6.57 -0.47
C LEU A 135 -4.78 7.87 -0.63
N SER A 136 -4.28 8.80 -1.46
CA SER A 136 -4.88 10.13 -1.63
C SER A 136 -6.02 10.20 -2.66
N THR A 137 -5.96 9.40 -3.73
CA THR A 137 -6.83 9.58 -4.92
C THR A 137 -7.75 8.39 -5.20
N SER A 138 -7.58 7.24 -4.55
CA SER A 138 -8.45 6.08 -4.79
C SER A 138 -9.89 6.38 -4.37
N ASN A 139 -10.86 5.78 -5.08
CA ASN A 139 -12.28 5.90 -4.74
C ASN A 139 -12.72 4.82 -3.75
N ARG A 140 -11.88 3.82 -3.46
CA ARG A 140 -12.21 2.71 -2.56
C ARG A 140 -11.43 2.82 -1.28
N ASP A 141 -12.14 2.83 -0.17
CA ASP A 141 -11.54 2.84 1.16
C ASP A 141 -10.58 1.65 1.32
N GLU A 142 -10.99 0.44 0.93
CA GLU A 142 -10.13 -0.76 1.01
C GLU A 142 -8.74 -0.59 0.36
N THR A 143 -8.65 0.21 -0.71
CA THR A 143 -7.39 0.49 -1.40
C THR A 143 -6.57 1.52 -0.62
N LYS A 144 -7.23 2.55 -0.06
CA LYS A 144 -6.61 3.54 0.83
C LYS A 144 -6.06 2.88 2.09
N GLU A 145 -6.84 2.03 2.76
CA GLU A 145 -6.38 1.30 3.95
C GLU A 145 -5.19 0.41 3.63
N ALA A 146 -5.25 -0.35 2.53
CA ALA A 146 -4.13 -1.20 2.12
C ALA A 146 -2.86 -0.36 1.86
N ALA A 147 -2.99 0.80 1.20
CA ALA A 147 -1.88 1.70 0.95
C ALA A 147 -1.29 2.28 2.25
N SER A 148 -2.15 2.70 3.20
CA SER A 148 -1.74 3.18 4.52
C SER A 148 -0.96 2.12 5.30
N VAL A 149 -1.46 0.87 5.36
CA VAL A 149 -0.79 -0.26 6.01
C VAL A 149 0.56 -0.58 5.34
N LEU A 150 0.65 -0.46 4.01
CA LEU A 150 1.92 -0.63 3.31
C LEU A 150 2.92 0.48 3.67
N LEU A 151 2.50 1.75 3.69
CA LEU A 151 3.37 2.87 4.07
C LEU A 151 3.88 2.73 5.51
N GLU A 152 3.01 2.32 6.44
CA GLU A 152 3.39 2.01 7.82
C GLU A 152 4.42 0.85 7.89
N SER A 153 4.18 -0.20 7.10
CA SER A 153 5.12 -1.32 7.00
C SER A 153 6.48 -0.86 6.46
N LEU A 154 6.50 0.03 5.47
CA LEU A 154 7.74 0.54 4.86
C LEU A 154 8.53 1.46 5.79
N SER A 155 7.86 2.22 6.66
CA SER A 155 8.50 3.08 7.65
C SER A 155 9.06 2.30 8.85
N HIS A 156 8.35 1.26 9.31
CA HIS A 156 8.73 0.54 10.52
C HIS A 156 10.07 -0.21 10.38
N GLY A 157 11.02 0.03 11.30
CA GLY A 157 12.33 -0.61 11.32
C GLY A 157 13.21 -0.24 10.12
N ASN A 158 12.92 0.88 9.44
CA ASN A 158 13.59 1.29 8.21
C ASN A 158 13.85 2.82 8.16
N PRO A 159 14.86 3.33 8.90
CA PRO A 159 15.08 4.77 9.12
C PRO A 159 15.17 5.60 7.83
N ARG A 160 15.80 5.06 6.78
CA ARG A 160 15.94 5.74 5.48
C ARG A 160 14.58 6.02 4.83
N TYR A 161 13.67 5.04 4.85
CA TYR A 161 12.35 5.17 4.24
C TYR A 161 11.34 5.75 5.19
N GLN A 162 11.55 5.63 6.50
CA GLN A 162 10.74 6.28 7.53
C GLN A 162 10.69 7.79 7.32
N ASP A 163 11.85 8.44 7.14
CA ASP A 163 11.91 9.89 6.86
C ASP A 163 11.23 10.24 5.52
N GLN A 164 11.41 9.42 4.49
CA GLN A 164 10.78 9.63 3.19
C GLN A 164 9.25 9.51 3.25
N VAL A 165 8.74 8.45 3.91
CA VAL A 165 7.31 8.23 4.14
C VAL A 165 6.74 9.37 4.98
N TYR A 166 7.42 9.75 6.06
CA TYR A 166 7.00 10.85 6.92
C TYR A 166 6.86 12.17 6.14
N LYS A 167 7.92 12.60 5.45
CA LYS A 167 7.90 13.83 4.63
C LYS A 167 6.81 13.78 3.57
N TYR A 168 6.66 12.64 2.91
CA TYR A 168 5.62 12.47 1.89
C TYR A 168 4.21 12.59 2.48
N LEU A 169 3.93 11.91 3.59
CA LEU A 169 2.62 11.96 4.26
C LEU A 169 2.25 13.39 4.67
N ILE A 170 3.21 14.19 5.14
CA ILE A 170 3.01 15.63 5.42
C ILE A 170 2.55 16.38 4.16
N THR A 171 3.11 16.09 2.98
CA THR A 171 2.66 16.71 1.72
C THR A 171 1.24 16.28 1.31
N CYS A 172 0.79 15.10 1.73
CA CYS A 172 -0.55 14.60 1.43
C CYS A 172 -1.65 15.16 2.35
N MET A 173 -1.30 15.94 3.37
CA MET A 173 -2.26 16.51 4.33
C MET A 173 -3.23 17.52 3.71
N THR A 174 -2.98 17.93 2.46
CA THR A 174 -3.90 18.77 1.68
C THR A 174 -5.06 17.99 1.07
N CYS A 175 -5.12 16.67 1.22
CA CYS A 175 -6.20 15.82 0.70
C CYS A 175 -7.60 16.35 1.09
N SER A 176 -8.57 16.10 0.22
CA SER A 176 -9.97 16.48 0.43
C SER A 176 -10.84 15.31 0.91
N SER A 177 -10.34 14.07 0.86
CA SER A 177 -11.07 12.90 1.36
C SER A 177 -10.88 12.76 2.87
N PRO A 178 -11.97 12.73 3.68
CA PRO A 178 -11.89 12.52 5.12
C PRO A 178 -11.15 11.23 5.48
N LYS A 179 -11.49 10.13 4.79
CA LYS A 179 -10.87 8.82 5.01
C LYS A 179 -9.36 8.85 4.74
N SER A 180 -8.93 9.46 3.64
CA SER A 180 -7.51 9.60 3.32
C SER A 180 -6.78 10.41 4.39
N LEU A 181 -7.34 11.56 4.81
CA LEU A 181 -6.73 12.38 5.88
C LEU A 181 -6.63 11.61 7.20
N GLN A 182 -7.69 10.88 7.58
CA GLN A 182 -7.70 10.04 8.76
C GLN A 182 -6.56 9.00 8.73
N LEU A 183 -6.41 8.28 7.62
CA LEU A 183 -5.38 7.26 7.46
C LEU A 183 -3.97 7.87 7.44
N ILE A 184 -3.78 9.02 6.78
CA ILE A 184 -2.51 9.74 6.77
C ILE A 184 -2.13 10.17 8.20
N LEU A 185 -3.07 10.74 8.96
CA LEU A 185 -2.88 11.14 10.36
C LEU A 185 -2.48 9.93 11.22
N HIS A 186 -3.24 8.84 11.12
CA HIS A 186 -2.97 7.61 11.85
C HIS A 186 -1.55 7.09 11.58
N THR A 187 -1.16 6.98 10.31
CA THR A 187 0.19 6.51 9.93
C THR A 187 1.28 7.45 10.44
N LEU A 188 1.10 8.78 10.35
CA LEU A 188 2.06 9.74 10.88
C LEU A 188 2.24 9.59 12.40
N CYS A 189 1.15 9.44 13.16
CA CYS A 189 1.20 9.22 14.60
C CYS A 189 2.00 7.96 14.95
N ILE A 190 1.79 6.85 14.25
CA ILE A 190 2.55 5.60 14.47
C ILE A 190 4.05 5.82 14.22
N ILE A 191 4.40 6.51 13.12
CA ILE A 191 5.80 6.79 12.78
C ILE A 191 6.47 7.62 13.88
N GLN A 192 5.79 8.65 14.39
CA GLN A 192 6.32 9.51 15.46
C GLN A 192 6.44 8.78 16.80
N LEU A 193 5.47 7.92 17.15
CA LEU A 193 5.54 7.13 18.39
C LEU A 193 6.67 6.10 18.36
N SER A 194 7.05 5.63 17.16
CA SER A 194 8.13 4.67 17.01
C SER A 194 9.53 5.27 17.13
N ASP A 195 9.67 6.60 17.22
CA ASP A 195 10.97 7.28 17.19
C ASP A 195 11.03 8.54 18.07
N SER A 196 11.82 8.49 19.14
CA SER A 196 12.03 9.61 20.07
C SER A 196 12.94 10.71 19.51
N GLU A 197 13.71 10.44 18.45
CA GLU A 197 14.66 11.41 17.85
C GLU A 197 14.01 12.28 16.75
N MET A 198 12.92 11.81 16.13
CA MET A 198 12.19 12.55 15.09
C MET A 198 11.52 13.84 15.61
N THR A 199 11.25 13.90 16.92
CA THR A 199 10.68 15.07 17.59
C THR A 199 11.66 16.25 17.64
N GLU A 200 12.97 15.99 17.62
CA GLU A 200 14.00 17.05 17.65
C GLU A 200 14.28 17.65 16.27
N MET A 201 14.13 16.86 15.19
CA MET A 201 14.53 17.27 13.84
C MET A 201 13.52 18.21 13.13
N THR A 202 12.27 18.27 13.60
CA THR A 202 11.20 18.99 12.88
C THR A 202 10.41 20.02 13.68
N GLY A 203 10.68 20.20 14.98
CA GLY A 203 10.07 21.25 15.79
C GLY A 203 8.53 21.22 15.81
N SER A 204 7.91 22.30 16.25
CA SER A 204 6.46 22.53 16.37
C SER A 204 5.67 22.36 15.06
N PHE A 205 6.32 22.38 13.90
CA PHE A 205 5.68 22.49 12.57
C PHE A 205 4.85 21.26 12.13
N PRO A 206 5.28 19.99 12.30
CA PRO A 206 4.49 18.82 11.88
C PRO A 206 3.30 18.55 12.78
N VAL A 207 3.44 18.86 14.08
CA VAL A 207 2.36 18.77 15.07
C VAL A 207 1.20 19.68 14.68
N LEU A 208 1.50 20.91 14.22
CA LEU A 208 0.49 21.87 13.75
C LEU A 208 -0.21 21.43 12.45
N VAL A 209 0.53 20.83 11.50
CA VAL A 209 -0.05 20.32 10.25
C VAL A 209 -0.96 19.13 10.52
N GLN A 210 -0.55 18.22 11.41
CA GLN A 210 -1.41 17.13 11.89
C GLN A 210 -2.66 17.66 12.56
N GLN A 211 -2.53 18.69 13.38
CA GLN A 211 -3.66 19.30 14.06
C GLN A 211 -4.63 19.96 13.09
N ALA A 212 -4.15 20.74 12.12
CA ALA A 212 -4.99 21.36 11.10
C ALA A 212 -5.67 20.33 10.18
N ALA A 213 -4.98 19.24 9.81
CA ALA A 213 -5.57 18.17 9.04
C ALA A 213 -6.61 17.39 9.86
N ALA A 214 -6.38 17.17 11.14
CA ALA A 214 -7.32 16.48 12.02
C ALA A 214 -8.57 17.31 12.27
N ALA A 215 -8.40 18.62 12.44
CA ALA A 215 -9.45 19.61 12.42
C ALA A 215 -10.26 19.50 11.10
N LYS A 216 -9.59 19.65 9.95
CA LYS A 216 -10.19 19.53 8.62
C LYS A 216 -10.92 18.20 8.44
N THR A 217 -10.40 17.10 8.99
CA THR A 217 -11.05 15.79 8.91
C THR A 217 -12.34 15.78 9.71
N ILE A 218 -12.37 16.36 10.92
CA ILE A 218 -13.59 16.53 11.71
C ILE A 218 -14.64 17.35 10.94
N LEU A 219 -14.23 18.50 10.37
CA LEU A 219 -15.12 19.36 9.59
C LEU A 219 -15.71 18.63 8.38
N LEU A 220 -14.89 17.84 7.66
CA LEU A 220 -15.35 17.08 6.51
C LEU A 220 -16.12 15.80 6.90
N ALA A 221 -16.10 15.39 8.17
CA ALA A 221 -16.72 14.19 8.70
C ALA A 221 -17.98 14.48 9.55
N GLU A 222 -18.54 15.68 9.45
CA GLU A 222 -19.69 16.13 10.25
C GLU A 222 -20.91 15.17 10.15
N GLU A 223 -21.01 14.41 9.05
CA GLU A 223 -22.06 13.39 8.82
C GLU A 223 -21.64 11.94 9.15
N ASP A 224 -20.36 11.68 9.49
CA ASP A 224 -19.82 10.33 9.76
C ASP A 224 -19.47 10.13 11.25
N GLN A 225 -20.41 9.49 11.97
CA GLN A 225 -20.31 9.29 13.41
C GLN A 225 -19.26 8.23 13.81
N GLU A 226 -18.83 7.36 12.90
CA GLU A 226 -17.82 6.34 13.18
C GLU A 226 -16.42 6.94 13.03
N LEU A 227 -16.20 7.67 11.94
CA LEU A 227 -14.94 8.35 11.65
C LEU A 227 -14.62 9.44 12.70
N SER A 228 -15.62 10.19 13.16
CA SER A 228 -15.46 11.16 14.24
C SER A 228 -15.04 10.50 15.57
N ARG A 229 -15.59 9.34 15.94
CA ARG A 229 -15.18 8.61 17.16
C ARG A 229 -13.74 8.11 17.08
N GLU A 230 -13.31 7.63 15.93
CA GLU A 230 -11.92 7.19 15.72
C GLU A 230 -10.93 8.37 15.76
N LEU A 231 -11.29 9.54 15.23
CA LEU A 231 -10.47 10.74 15.38
C LEU A 231 -10.34 11.19 16.84
N LEU A 232 -11.40 11.06 17.63
CA LEU A 232 -11.35 11.33 19.07
C LEU A 232 -10.39 10.38 19.79
N SER A 233 -10.38 9.09 19.44
CA SER A 233 -9.49 8.09 20.08
C SER A 233 -8.02 8.34 19.76
N LEU A 234 -7.72 8.98 18.62
CA LEU A 234 -6.38 9.42 18.24
C LEU A 234 -5.90 10.68 18.99
N GLY A 235 -6.69 11.20 19.94
CA GLY A 235 -6.32 12.36 20.75
C GLY A 235 -6.33 13.67 19.96
N VAL A 236 -7.05 13.72 18.83
CA VAL A 236 -7.08 14.87 17.91
C VAL A 236 -7.47 16.16 18.61
N ILE A 237 -8.47 16.16 19.49
CA ILE A 237 -8.91 17.35 20.24
C ILE A 237 -7.80 17.91 21.13
N GLN A 238 -7.05 17.04 21.82
CA GLN A 238 -5.96 17.48 22.70
C GLN A 238 -4.86 18.17 21.90
N HIS A 239 -4.55 17.62 20.73
CA HIS A 239 -3.62 18.22 19.80
C HIS A 239 -4.18 19.55 19.28
N LEU A 240 -5.45 19.62 18.86
CA LEU A 240 -6.11 20.82 18.33
C LEU A 240 -6.14 21.99 19.34
N LEU A 241 -6.40 21.70 20.61
CA LEU A 241 -6.35 22.67 21.70
C LEU A 241 -4.92 23.18 21.96
N HIS A 242 -3.91 22.30 21.85
CA HIS A 242 -2.50 22.69 21.94
C HIS A 242 -2.11 23.62 20.77
N THR A 243 -2.62 23.38 19.55
CA THR A 243 -2.43 24.26 18.37
C THR A 243 -2.96 25.67 18.62
N MET A 244 -4.19 25.77 19.13
CA MET A 244 -4.83 27.05 19.41
C MET A 244 -4.05 27.85 20.46
N GLY A 245 -3.45 27.17 21.44
CA GLY A 245 -2.60 27.80 22.45
C GLY A 245 -1.24 28.30 21.94
N ASN A 246 -0.79 27.85 20.76
CA ASN A 246 0.56 28.11 20.28
C ASN A 246 0.69 29.44 19.52
N ARG A 247 1.14 30.49 20.22
CA ARG A 247 1.27 31.87 19.69
C ARG A 247 2.42 32.07 18.69
N GLU A 248 3.29 31.09 18.52
CA GLU A 248 4.45 31.21 17.61
C GLU A 248 4.05 31.03 16.14
N HIS A 249 2.86 30.47 15.87
CA HIS A 249 2.44 30.08 14.53
C HIS A 249 0.97 30.46 14.26
N PRO A 250 0.71 31.71 13.82
CA PRO A 250 -0.65 32.24 13.66
C PRO A 250 -1.50 31.48 12.62
N ASP A 251 -0.90 30.90 11.58
CA ASP A 251 -1.64 30.16 10.55
C ASP A 251 -2.26 28.87 11.09
N GLY A 252 -1.54 28.16 11.97
CA GLY A 252 -2.04 26.96 12.65
C GLY A 252 -3.15 27.30 13.65
N GLN A 253 -3.03 28.43 14.36
CA GLN A 253 -4.08 28.95 15.23
C GLN A 253 -5.35 29.32 14.44
N ILE A 254 -5.21 29.99 13.30
CA ILE A 254 -6.35 30.38 12.45
C ILE A 254 -7.10 29.15 11.96
N GLN A 255 -6.39 28.14 11.43
CA GLN A 255 -7.01 26.91 10.93
C GLN A 255 -7.68 26.11 12.05
N ALA A 256 -7.02 25.95 13.20
CA ALA A 256 -7.63 25.28 14.36
C ALA A 256 -8.87 26.02 14.87
N SER A 257 -8.85 27.36 14.88
CA SER A 257 -10.00 28.19 15.30
C SER A 257 -11.17 28.16 14.31
N LEU A 258 -10.91 27.97 13.02
CA LEU A 258 -11.95 27.85 11.98
C LEU A 258 -12.66 26.50 11.97
N THR A 259 -12.15 25.53 12.72
CA THR A 259 -12.67 24.16 12.75
C THR A 259 -13.53 23.85 13.99
N LEU A 260 -13.53 24.73 14.98
CA LEU A 260 -14.47 24.71 16.11
C LEU A 260 -15.66 25.63 15.82
#